data_AF-A0A9D7IEB3-F1
#
_entry.id   AF-A0A9D7IEB3-F1
#
_cell.length_a   1.000
_cell.length_b   1.000
_cell.length_c   1.000
_cell.angle_alpha   90.00
_cell.angle_beta   90.00
_cell.angle_gamma   90.00
#
_symmetry.space_group_name_H-M   'P 1'
#
loop_
_entity.id
_entity.type
_entity.pdbx_description
1 polymer ?
#
loop_
_entity_poly.entity_id
_entity_poly.type
_entity_poly.pdbx_seq_one_letter_code
_entity_poly.pdbx_strand_id
1 'polypeptide(L)'
;MGAIKAQHKAGIETTFTVEAAAAGILFSATDEKGERHPGDVAFEQFHQEQGVQRLLQHYSGLSPEDPFDREIIEQIEDRLENHRSSRG
;
A
#
# COMPACT_ATOMS: atom_id res chain seq x y z
N MET A 1 -5.00 4.25 5.21
CA MET A 1 -3.84 4.73 6.02
C MET A 1 -4.21 5.41 7.35
N GLY A 2 -5.47 5.81 7.59
CA GLY A 2 -5.86 6.42 8.86
C GLY A 2 -5.59 5.56 10.11
N ALA A 3 -5.71 4.23 10.01
CA ALA A 3 -5.42 3.31 11.12
C ALA A 3 -3.93 3.36 11.55
N ILE A 4 -3.00 3.35 10.59
CA ILE A 4 -1.56 3.42 10.85
C ILE A 4 -1.21 4.73 11.58
N LYS A 5 -1.76 5.86 11.10
CA LYS A 5 -1.57 7.18 11.74
C LYS A 5 -2.14 7.20 13.17
N ALA A 6 -3.31 6.58 13.38
CA ALA A 6 -3.93 6.49 14.70
C ALA A 6 -3.12 5.62 15.67
N GLN A 7 -2.61 4.46 15.21
CA GLN A 7 -1.75 3.58 16.01
C GLN A 7 -0.47 4.29 16.43
N HIS A 8 0.21 4.95 15.50
CA HIS A 8 1.42 5.71 15.81
C HIS A 8 1.16 6.81 16.86
N LYS A 9 0.09 7.60 16.69
CA LYS A 9 -0.30 8.62 17.67
C LYS A 9 -0.59 8.04 19.06
N ALA A 10 -1.05 6.80 19.12
CA ALA A 10 -1.32 6.09 20.37
C ALA A 10 -0.10 5.34 20.94
N GLY A 11 1.06 5.39 20.28
CA GLY A 11 2.24 4.61 20.66
C GLY A 11 2.06 3.09 20.46
N ILE A 12 1.15 2.69 19.58
CA ILE A 12 0.87 1.29 19.25
C ILE A 12 1.69 0.88 18.03
N GLU A 13 2.24 -0.34 18.07
CA GLU A 13 2.99 -0.92 16.96
C GLU A 13 2.15 -0.99 15.66
N THR A 14 2.77 -0.64 14.54
CA THR A 14 2.11 -0.54 13.23
C THR A 14 2.38 -1.73 12.31
N THR A 15 3.27 -2.66 12.69
CA THR A 15 3.79 -3.76 11.86
C THR A 15 2.72 -4.51 11.07
N PHE A 16 1.69 -5.04 11.74
CA PHE A 16 0.63 -5.81 11.06
C PHE A 16 -0.26 -4.95 10.16
N THR A 17 -0.42 -3.67 10.50
CA THR A 17 -1.26 -2.76 9.70
C THR A 17 -0.52 -2.29 8.46
N VAL A 18 0.80 -2.12 8.55
CA VAL A 18 1.69 -1.95 7.38
C VAL A 18 1.64 -3.19 6.49
N GLU A 19 1.71 -4.39 7.07
CA GLU A 19 1.63 -5.64 6.30
C GLU A 19 0.28 -5.80 5.59
N ALA A 20 -0.82 -5.47 6.27
CA ALA A 20 -2.14 -5.44 5.66
C ALA A 20 -2.24 -4.42 4.51
N ALA A 21 -1.60 -3.25 4.65
CA ALA A 21 -1.55 -2.25 3.59
C ALA A 21 -0.78 -2.76 2.36
N ALA A 22 0.38 -3.39 2.57
CA ALA A 22 1.16 -4.00 1.49
C ALA A 22 0.37 -5.13 0.78
N ALA A 23 -0.30 -5.99 1.54
CA ALA A 23 -1.17 -7.03 0.98
C ALA A 23 -2.34 -6.42 0.17
N GLY A 24 -2.94 -5.33 0.65
CA GLY A 24 -3.99 -4.61 -0.05
C GLY A 24 -3.54 -4.00 -1.39
N ILE A 25 -2.29 -3.54 -1.49
CA ILE A 25 -1.73 -3.03 -2.76
C ILE A 25 -1.56 -4.15 -3.80
N LEU A 26 -1.27 -5.37 -3.34
CA LEU A 26 -1.12 -6.56 -4.20
C LEU A 26 -2.44 -7.29 -4.45
N PHE A 27 -3.52 -6.85 -3.82
CA PHE A 27 -4.82 -7.51 -3.92
C PHE A 27 -5.40 -7.31 -5.32
N SER A 28 -5.89 -8.40 -5.89
CA SER A 28 -6.60 -8.41 -7.16
C SER A 28 -7.77 -9.38 -7.02
N ALA A 29 -8.97 -8.91 -7.32
CA ALA A 29 -10.18 -9.70 -7.27
C ALA A 29 -11.03 -9.50 -8.52
N THR A 30 -11.87 -10.49 -8.78
CA THR A 30 -12.87 -10.49 -9.84
C THR A 30 -14.25 -10.68 -9.23
N ASP A 31 -15.26 -10.12 -9.88
CA ASP A 31 -16.66 -10.35 -9.54
C ASP A 31 -17.12 -11.78 -9.91
N GLU A 32 -18.41 -12.06 -9.75
CA GLU A 32 -19.02 -13.36 -10.10
C GLU A 32 -18.94 -13.72 -11.59
N LYS A 33 -18.61 -12.76 -12.46
CA LYS A 33 -18.44 -12.95 -13.91
C LYS A 33 -16.97 -13.10 -14.30
N GLY A 34 -16.05 -12.99 -13.35
CA GLY A 34 -14.61 -13.00 -13.61
C GLY A 34 -14.07 -11.64 -14.09
N GLU A 35 -14.83 -10.56 -13.95
CA GLU A 35 -14.43 -9.22 -14.37
C GLU A 35 -13.82 -8.46 -13.20
N ARG A 36 -12.74 -7.71 -13.46
CA ARG A 36 -12.14 -6.82 -12.46
C ARG A 36 -12.90 -5.51 -12.41
N HIS A 37 -13.10 -4.98 -11.21
CA HIS A 37 -13.72 -3.68 -11.07
C HIS A 37 -12.84 -2.59 -11.74
N PRO A 38 -13.41 -1.60 -12.46
CA PRO A 38 -12.62 -0.57 -13.15
C PRO A 38 -11.66 0.18 -12.23
N GLY A 39 -12.02 0.36 -10.95
CA GLY A 39 -11.14 0.97 -9.95
C GLY A 39 -9.88 0.14 -9.67
N ASP A 40 -9.98 -1.19 -9.63
CA ASP A 40 -8.83 -2.07 -9.39
C ASP A 40 -7.89 -2.08 -10.60
N VAL A 41 -8.46 -2.03 -11.81
CA VAL A 41 -7.68 -1.91 -13.06
C VAL A 41 -6.92 -0.58 -13.10
N ALA A 42 -7.59 0.54 -12.80
CA ALA A 42 -6.97 1.85 -12.79
C ALA A 42 -5.88 1.97 -11.69
N PHE A 43 -6.12 1.36 -10.54
CA PHE A 43 -5.16 1.31 -9.44
C PHE A 43 -3.89 0.51 -9.83
N GLU A 44 -4.06 -0.67 -10.43
CA GLU A 44 -2.94 -1.49 -10.91
C GLU A 44 -2.14 -0.78 -12.01
N GLN A 45 -2.80 -0.16 -12.99
CA GLN A 45 -2.14 0.60 -14.05
C GLN A 45 -1.32 1.75 -13.47
N PHE A 46 -1.91 2.53 -12.55
CA PHE A 46 -1.20 3.62 -11.89
C PHE A 46 0.01 3.11 -11.09
N HIS A 47 -0.13 1.98 -10.39
CA HIS A 47 0.98 1.35 -9.65
C HIS A 47 2.15 1.01 -10.60
N GLN A 48 1.85 0.39 -11.74
CA GLN A 48 2.87 -0.03 -12.71
C GLN A 48 3.58 1.16 -13.35
N GLU A 49 2.85 2.23 -13.66
CA GLU A 49 3.39 3.40 -14.36
C GLU A 49 4.14 4.37 -13.44
N GLN A 50 3.63 4.58 -12.22
CA GLN A 50 4.11 5.65 -11.32
C GLN A 50 4.92 5.13 -10.13
N GLY A 51 4.84 3.83 -9.84
CA GLY A 51 5.46 3.22 -8.68
C GLY A 51 4.66 3.43 -7.38
N VAL A 52 5.04 2.66 -6.36
CA VAL A 52 4.32 2.60 -5.08
C VAL A 52 4.34 3.92 -4.30
N GLN A 53 5.46 4.64 -4.28
CA GLN A 53 5.54 5.92 -3.56
C GLN A 53 4.51 6.94 -4.08
N ARG A 54 4.39 7.08 -5.40
CA ARG A 54 3.38 7.96 -6.03
C ARG A 54 1.96 7.46 -5.80
N LEU A 55 1.76 6.15 -5.84
CA LEU A 55 0.47 5.53 -5.54
C LEU A 55 0.01 5.83 -4.11
N LEU A 56 0.91 5.71 -3.13
CA LEU A 56 0.63 6.01 -1.73
C LEU A 56 0.32 7.50 -1.53
N GLN A 57 1.07 8.39 -2.17
CA GLN A 57 0.75 9.82 -2.18
C GLN A 57 -0.66 10.08 -2.72
N HIS A 58 -0.98 9.51 -3.88
CA HIS A 58 -2.24 9.79 -4.57
C HIS A 58 -3.47 9.22 -3.86
N TYR A 59 -3.46 7.94 -3.50
CA TYR A 59 -4.63 7.24 -2.97
C TYR A 59 -4.77 7.32 -1.45
N SER A 60 -3.70 7.67 -0.72
CA SER A 60 -3.74 7.68 0.73
C SER A 60 -3.31 8.98 1.40
N GLY A 61 -2.79 9.94 0.62
CA GLY A 61 -2.35 11.24 1.13
C GLY A 61 -1.11 11.17 2.02
N LEU A 62 -0.34 10.07 1.97
CA LEU A 62 0.96 10.00 2.64
C LEU A 62 1.95 10.92 1.93
N SER A 63 2.66 11.75 2.69
CA SER A 63 3.68 12.66 2.13
C SER A 63 5.09 12.20 2.50
N PRO A 64 6.02 12.01 1.55
CA PRO A 64 7.42 11.69 1.87
C PRO A 64 8.16 12.84 2.56
N GLU A 65 7.57 14.05 2.59
CA GLU A 65 8.10 15.21 3.32
C GLU A 65 7.81 15.13 4.82
N ASP A 66 6.77 14.40 5.22
CA ASP A 66 6.49 14.12 6.62
C ASP A 66 7.33 12.90 7.07
N PRO A 67 8.15 13.02 8.14
CA PRO A 67 9.06 11.95 8.54
C PRO A 67 8.35 10.62 8.88
N PHE A 68 7.16 10.69 9.47
CA PHE A 68 6.40 9.49 9.83
C PHE A 68 5.80 8.84 8.59
N ASP A 69 5.18 9.63 7.71
CA ASP A 69 4.65 9.11 6.45
C ASP A 69 5.76 8.51 5.58
N ARG A 70 6.96 9.11 5.58
CA ARG A 70 8.14 8.55 4.90
C ARG A 70 8.52 7.18 5.47
N GLU A 71 8.59 7.04 6.79
CA GLU A 71 8.89 5.76 7.44
C GLU A 71 7.85 4.69 7.07
N ILE A 72 6.56 5.03 7.04
CA ILE A 72 5.51 4.09 6.64
C ILE A 72 5.62 3.70 5.15
N ILE A 73 5.97 4.66 4.28
CA ILE A 73 6.22 4.38 2.85
C ILE A 73 7.35 3.37 2.70
N GLU A 74 8.49 3.61 3.35
CA GLU A 74 9.67 2.73 3.31
C GLU A 74 9.31 1.32 3.82
N GLN A 75 8.58 1.20 4.93
CA GLN A 75 8.17 -0.10 5.44
C GLN A 75 7.20 -0.83 4.47
N ILE A 76 6.30 -0.11 3.79
CA ILE A 76 5.42 -0.74 2.79
C ILE A 76 6.24 -1.20 1.58
N GLU A 77 7.18 -0.39 1.10
CA GLU A 77 8.09 -0.72 0.00
C GLU A 77 8.88 -2.00 0.28
N ASP A 78 9.52 -2.08 1.44
CA ASP A 78 10.25 -3.27 1.89
C ASP A 78 9.36 -4.52 1.90
N ARG A 79 8.12 -4.39 2.38
CA ARG A 79 7.18 -5.52 2.42
C ARG A 79 6.77 -5.97 1.02
N LEU A 80 6.55 -5.04 0.10
CA LEU A 80 6.21 -5.38 -1.28
C LEU A 80 7.37 -6.07 -2.00
N GLU A 81 8.61 -5.63 -1.78
CA GLU A 81 9.80 -6.27 -2.35
C GLU A 81 9.97 -7.70 -1.81
N ASN A 82 9.81 -7.90 -0.51
CA ASN A 82 9.87 -9.22 0.12
C ASN A 82 8.81 -10.19 -0.46
N HIS A 83 7.61 -9.70 -0.76
CA HIS A 83 6.55 -10.51 -1.40
C HIS A 83 6.86 -10.88 -2.85
N ARG A 84 7.64 -10.06 -3.57
CA ARG A 84 8.11 -10.38 -4.93
C ARG A 84 9.20 -11.45 -4.90
N SER A 85 10.17 -11.30 -4.01
CA SER A 85 11.31 -12.22 -3.86
C SER A 85 10.90 -13.61 -3.38
N SER A 86 9.80 -13.73 -2.63
CA SER A 86 9.27 -15.02 -2.15
C SER A 86 8.39 -15.76 -3.16
N ARG A 87 8.07 -15.14 -4.31
CA ARG A 87 7.33 -15.75 -5.42
C ARG A 87 8.20 -16.08 -6.64
N GLY A 88 9.49 -15.75 -6.61
CA GLY A 88 10.48 -15.98 -7.67
C GLY A 88 11.24 -17.28 -7.53
#